data_AF-A0A091C2U0-F1
#
_entry.id   AF-A0A091C2U0-F1
#
_cell.length_a   1.000
_cell.length_b   1.000
_cell.length_c   1.000
_cell.angle_alpha   90.00
_cell.angle_beta   90.00
_cell.angle_gamma   90.00
#
_symmetry.space_group_name_H-M   'P 1'
#
loop_
_entity.id
_entity.type
_entity.pdbx_description
1 polymer ?
#
loop_
_entity_poly.entity_id
_entity_poly.type
_entity_poly.pdbx_seq_one_letter_code
_entity_poly.pdbx_strand_id
1 'polypeptide(L)'
;MPEGKAGEALKKKYFKVEEWQKQVNTDQTSTLKAMSDYTGIAFSDLEHLPYSVYLLYRHDAWVANTTQSEEGQKFIKACLRLQKKDADVKAVREFNKERGGKCGFYRGQFITSTTISGYSGE
;
A
#
# COMPACT_ATOMS: atom_id res chain seq x y z
N MET A 1 -2.56 -7.52 10.66
CA MET A 1 -1.64 -7.82 9.53
C MET A 1 -2.40 -8.70 8.54
N PRO A 2 -2.33 -8.48 7.21
CA PRO A 2 -2.98 -9.38 6.25
C PRO A 2 -2.35 -10.79 6.33
N GLU A 3 -3.18 -11.81 6.33
CA GLU A 3 -2.75 -13.22 6.38
C GLU A 3 -2.36 -13.74 4.99
N GLY A 4 -1.54 -14.80 4.95
CA GLY A 4 -1.12 -15.48 3.73
C GLY A 4 0.08 -14.87 2.99
N LYS A 5 0.34 -15.36 1.77
CA LYS A 5 1.54 -15.05 0.96
C LYS A 5 1.77 -13.56 0.72
N ALA A 6 0.69 -12.79 0.58
CA ALA A 6 0.76 -11.35 0.38
C ALA A 6 1.30 -10.63 1.63
N GLY A 7 0.91 -11.08 2.83
CA GLY A 7 1.40 -10.55 4.10
C GLY A 7 2.89 -10.84 4.32
N GLU A 8 3.34 -12.05 3.99
CA GLU A 8 4.75 -12.44 4.06
C GLU A 8 5.63 -11.60 3.12
N ALA A 9 5.17 -11.36 1.89
CA ALA A 9 5.88 -10.52 0.94
C ALA A 9 6.03 -9.07 1.43
N LEU A 10 4.99 -8.52 2.06
CA LEU A 10 5.06 -7.19 2.68
C LEU A 10 6.04 -7.15 3.85
N LYS A 11 6.01 -8.16 4.73
CA LYS A 11 6.96 -8.26 5.85
C LYS A 11 8.39 -8.23 5.34
N LYS A 12 8.71 -9.08 4.36
CA LYS A 12 10.05 -9.15 3.75
C LYS A 12 10.48 -7.84 3.10
N LYS A 13 9.55 -7.09 2.51
CA LYS A 13 9.85 -5.85 1.78
C LYS A 13 10.14 -4.67 2.72
N TYR A 14 9.35 -4.52 3.78
CA TYR A 14 9.39 -3.32 4.64
C TYR A 14 10.09 -3.55 5.98
N PHE A 15 10.15 -4.79 6.47
CA PHE A 15 10.83 -5.12 7.72
C PHE A 15 12.06 -5.98 7.41
N LYS A 16 13.25 -5.38 7.57
CA LYS A 16 14.53 -6.09 7.49
C LYS A 16 14.77 -6.80 8.81
N VAL A 17 14.22 -8.00 8.96
CA VAL A 17 14.42 -8.84 10.15
C VAL A 17 15.61 -9.76 9.91
N GLU A 18 16.64 -9.65 10.75
CA GLU A 18 17.81 -10.52 10.69
C GLU A 18 17.47 -11.95 11.14
N GLU A 19 18.23 -12.96 10.70
CA GLU A 19 17.88 -14.36 10.98
C GLU A 19 17.94 -14.71 12.47
N TRP A 20 18.87 -14.14 13.21
CA TRP A 20 18.95 -14.35 14.67
C TRP A 20 17.78 -13.69 15.41
N GLN A 21 17.25 -12.57 14.91
CA GLN A 21 16.08 -11.89 15.51
C GLN A 21 14.81 -12.74 15.44
N LYS A 22 14.71 -13.65 14.46
CA LYS A 22 13.58 -14.57 14.33
C LYS A 22 13.49 -15.59 15.49
N GLN A 23 14.61 -15.85 16.17
CA GLN A 23 14.69 -16.87 17.22
C GLN A 23 14.37 -16.31 18.61
N VAL A 24 14.43 -14.99 18.78
CA VAL A 24 14.19 -14.34 20.06
C VAL A 24 12.77 -13.77 20.05
N ASN A 25 11.97 -14.11 21.07
CA ASN A 25 10.66 -13.50 21.33
C ASN A 25 10.82 -12.04 21.82
N THR A 26 11.53 -11.22 21.04
CA THR A 26 11.86 -9.81 21.31
C THR A 26 10.62 -8.92 21.26
N ASP A 27 9.50 -9.46 20.76
CA ASP A 27 8.25 -8.75 20.54
C ASP A 27 7.60 -8.31 21.86
N GLN A 28 7.77 -9.05 22.96
CA GLN A 28 7.10 -8.70 24.22
C GLN A 28 7.66 -7.42 24.84
N THR A 29 8.98 -7.34 25.02
CA THR A 29 9.63 -6.17 25.64
C THR A 29 9.57 -4.93 24.76
N SER A 30 9.75 -5.09 23.44
CA SER A 30 9.67 -3.96 22.50
C SER A 30 8.27 -3.39 22.41
N THR A 31 7.23 -4.23 22.47
CA THR A 31 5.84 -3.77 22.52
C THR A 31 5.54 -3.03 23.81
N LEU A 32 5.98 -3.54 24.97
CA LEU A 32 5.79 -2.86 26.27
C LEU A 32 6.44 -1.48 26.27
N LYS A 33 7.67 -1.37 25.74
CA LYS A 33 8.35 -0.09 25.56
C LYS A 33 7.56 0.86 24.66
N ALA A 34 7.12 0.40 23.49
CA ALA A 34 6.32 1.20 22.58
C ALA A 34 5.02 1.73 23.22
N MET A 35 4.35 0.91 24.03
CA MET A 35 3.13 1.32 24.75
C MET A 35 3.43 2.35 25.84
N SER A 36 4.53 2.18 26.58
CA SER A 36 4.98 3.17 27.57
C SER A 36 5.35 4.49 26.91
N ASP A 37 6.11 4.47 25.81
CA ASP A 37 6.49 5.66 25.05
C ASP A 37 5.26 6.40 24.49
N TYR A 38 4.22 5.66 24.07
CA TYR A 38 2.98 6.24 23.55
C TYR A 38 2.06 6.83 24.64
N THR A 39 1.88 6.12 25.75
CA THR A 39 0.92 6.49 26.81
C THR A 39 1.52 7.34 27.93
N GLY A 40 2.85 7.31 28.10
CA GLY A 40 3.56 7.89 29.24
C GLY A 40 3.41 7.11 30.56
N ILE A 41 2.82 5.91 30.52
CA ILE A 41 2.55 5.07 31.69
C ILE A 41 3.76 4.17 31.99
N ALA A 42 4.03 3.89 33.27
CA ALA A 42 5.08 2.97 33.69
C ALA A 42 4.77 1.50 33.35
N PHE A 43 5.80 0.66 33.25
CA PHE A 43 5.62 -0.75 32.88
C PHE A 43 4.76 -1.55 33.87
N SER A 44 4.92 -1.28 35.18
CA SER A 44 4.12 -1.93 36.23
C SER A 44 2.63 -1.72 36.00
N ASP A 45 2.25 -0.50 35.65
CA ASP A 45 0.85 -0.11 35.54
C ASP A 45 0.26 -0.66 34.25
N LEU A 46 1.05 -0.70 33.16
CA LEU A 46 0.67 -1.33 31.88
C LEU A 46 0.32 -2.81 32.01
N GLU A 47 0.99 -3.55 32.90
CA GLU A 47 0.71 -4.96 33.14
C GLU A 47 -0.57 -5.18 33.97
N HIS A 48 -0.96 -4.19 34.77
CA HIS A 48 -2.18 -4.23 35.59
C HIS A 48 -3.43 -3.71 34.86
N LEU A 49 -3.29 -3.26 33.61
CA LEU A 49 -4.41 -2.73 32.84
C LEU A 49 -5.45 -3.82 32.50
N PRO A 50 -6.75 -3.47 32.44
CA PRO A 50 -7.75 -4.34 31.87
C PRO A 50 -7.36 -4.74 30.44
N TYR A 51 -7.53 -6.02 30.13
CA TYR A 51 -7.06 -6.61 28.88
C TYR A 51 -7.53 -5.86 27.62
N SER A 52 -8.77 -5.35 27.62
CA SER A 52 -9.32 -4.55 26.53
C SER A 52 -8.54 -3.25 26.28
N VAL A 53 -8.18 -2.54 27.35
CA VAL A 53 -7.44 -1.27 27.27
C VAL A 53 -5.99 -1.53 26.87
N TYR A 54 -5.40 -2.60 27.40
CA TYR A 54 -4.06 -3.03 27.00
C TYR A 54 -3.95 -3.29 25.49
N LEU A 55 -4.92 -4.01 24.91
CA LEU A 55 -4.95 -4.27 23.47
C LEU A 55 -5.13 -3.00 22.63
N LEU A 56 -5.94 -2.06 23.12
CA LEU A 56 -6.15 -0.77 22.45
C LEU A 56 -4.84 0.03 22.41
N TYR A 57 -4.17 0.20 23.55
CA TYR A 57 -2.90 0.91 23.62
C TYR A 57 -1.80 0.23 22.81
N ARG A 58 -1.77 -1.09 22.78
CA ARG A 58 -0.87 -1.84 21.93
C ARG A 58 -1.07 -1.51 20.45
N HIS A 59 -2.32 -1.49 20.00
CA HIS A 59 -2.66 -1.16 18.63
C HIS A 59 -2.26 0.29 18.29
N ASP A 60 -2.65 1.23 19.15
CA ASP A 60 -2.46 2.65 18.87
C ASP A 60 -0.98 3.05 18.92
N ALA A 61 -0.21 2.50 19.87
CA ALA A 61 1.24 2.67 19.93
C ALA A 61 1.93 2.12 18.65
N TRP A 62 1.49 0.95 18.16
CA TRP A 62 2.04 0.39 16.92
C TRP A 62 1.72 1.26 15.70
N VAL A 63 0.48 1.78 15.60
CA VAL A 63 0.08 2.70 14.53
C VAL A 63 0.87 4.01 14.60
N ALA A 64 1.03 4.59 15.80
CA ALA A 64 1.78 5.82 16.01
C ALA A 64 3.24 5.65 15.56
N ASN A 65 3.92 4.59 16.00
CA ASN A 65 5.31 4.30 15.64
C ASN A 65 5.46 4.05 14.14
N THR A 66 4.53 3.32 13.52
CA THR A 66 4.56 3.06 12.08
C THR A 66 4.30 4.33 11.27
N THR A 67 3.51 5.27 11.78
CA THR A 67 3.20 6.53 11.09
C THR A 67 4.35 7.54 11.17
N GLN A 68 5.20 7.47 12.19
CA GLN A 68 6.34 8.39 12.34
C GLN A 68 7.43 8.19 11.28
N SER A 69 7.63 6.97 10.80
CA SER A 69 8.65 6.67 9.78
C SER A 69 8.11 6.78 8.35
N GLU A 70 8.92 7.28 7.41
CA GLU A 70 8.53 7.33 5.99
C GLU A 70 8.26 5.93 5.41
N GLU A 71 9.08 4.95 5.79
CA GLU A 71 8.93 3.56 5.36
C GLU A 71 7.65 2.94 5.92
N GLY A 72 7.31 3.22 7.18
CA GLY A 72 6.07 2.76 7.81
C GLY A 72 4.83 3.40 7.18
N GLN A 73 4.87 4.69 6.83
CA GLN A 73 3.79 5.31 6.06
C GLN A 73 3.60 4.67 4.68
N LYS A 74 4.70 4.35 3.98
CA LYS A 74 4.65 3.62 2.70
C LYS A 74 4.06 2.22 2.89
N PHE A 75 4.39 1.55 3.99
CA PHE A 75 3.82 0.24 4.35
C PHE A 75 2.30 0.33 4.58
N ILE A 76 1.84 1.29 5.40
CA ILE A 76 0.39 1.50 5.65
C ILE A 76 -0.36 1.78 4.34
N LYS A 77 0.17 2.67 3.49
CA LYS A 77 -0.41 2.95 2.16
C LYS A 77 -0.47 1.70 1.29
N ALA A 78 0.55 0.85 1.32
CA ALA A 78 0.56 -0.42 0.58
C ALA A 78 -0.49 -1.40 1.10
N CYS A 79 -0.62 -1.55 2.41
CA CYS A 79 -1.66 -2.36 3.05
C CYS A 79 -3.06 -1.87 2.66
N LEU A 80 -3.31 -0.56 2.79
CA LEU A 80 -4.59 0.04 2.43
C LEU A 80 -4.92 -0.17 0.94
N ARG A 81 -3.91 -0.03 0.07
CA ARG A 81 -4.07 -0.29 -1.36
C ARG A 81 -4.48 -1.73 -1.65
N LEU A 82 -3.89 -2.70 -0.97
CA LEU A 82 -4.21 -4.12 -1.16
C LEU A 82 -5.59 -4.50 -0.60
N GLN A 83 -6.05 -3.81 0.44
CA GLN A 83 -7.38 -4.03 1.02
C GLN A 83 -8.50 -3.52 0.12
N LYS A 84 -8.24 -2.48 -0.69
CA LYS A 84 -9.19 -1.98 -1.68
C LYS A 84 -9.45 -3.07 -2.74
N LYS A 85 -10.67 -3.61 -2.75
CA LYS A 85 -11.13 -4.60 -3.74
C LYS A 85 -11.53 -3.96 -5.07
N ASP A 86 -12.08 -2.76 -5.02
CA ASP A 86 -12.57 -2.06 -6.20
C ASP A 86 -11.47 -1.22 -6.84
N ALA A 87 -11.39 -1.30 -8.17
CA ALA A 87 -10.51 -0.44 -8.95
C ALA A 87 -10.95 1.02 -8.79
N ASP A 88 -9.99 1.93 -8.68
CA ASP A 88 -10.28 3.37 -8.68
C ASP A 88 -10.61 3.82 -10.11
N VAL A 89 -11.85 3.54 -10.52
CA VAL A 89 -12.35 3.82 -11.88
C VAL A 89 -12.31 5.33 -12.17
N LYS A 90 -12.41 6.18 -11.14
CA LYS A 90 -12.30 7.64 -11.29
C LYS A 90 -10.88 8.04 -11.69
N ALA A 91 -9.88 7.56 -10.95
CA ALA A 91 -8.48 7.81 -11.27
C ALA A 91 -8.10 7.27 -12.67
N VAL A 92 -8.60 6.08 -13.05
CA VAL A 92 -8.38 5.51 -14.40
C VAL A 92 -9.01 6.38 -15.50
N ARG A 93 -10.23 6.87 -15.29
CA ARG A 93 -10.92 7.75 -16.24
C ARG A 93 -10.22 9.10 -16.39
N GLU A 94 -9.74 9.68 -15.29
CA GLU A 94 -9.01 10.95 -15.29
C GLU A 94 -7.65 10.82 -15.98
N PHE A 95 -6.89 9.77 -15.66
CA PHE A 95 -5.65 9.42 -16.35
C PHE A 95 -5.85 9.22 -17.87
N ASN A 96 -6.93 8.55 -18.26
CA ASN A 96 -7.27 8.36 -19.67
C ASN A 96 -7.71 9.66 -20.36
N LYS A 97 -8.32 10.62 -19.65
CA LYS A 97 -8.64 11.94 -20.19
C LYS A 97 -7.39 12.78 -20.42
N GLU A 98 -6.44 12.78 -19.47
CA GLU A 98 -5.18 13.52 -19.58
C GLU A 98 -4.30 13.01 -20.74
N ARG A 99 -4.30 11.70 -20.99
CA ARG A 99 -3.58 11.10 -22.13
C ARG A 99 -4.37 11.13 -23.44
N GLY A 100 -5.69 10.99 -23.38
CA GLY A 100 -6.60 11.03 -24.53
C GLY A 100 -6.68 12.39 -25.24
N GLY A 101 -6.15 13.46 -24.62
CA GLY A 101 -5.99 14.77 -25.26
C GLY A 101 -4.67 14.95 -26.03
N LYS A 102 -3.71 14.02 -25.96
CA LYS A 102 -2.40 14.11 -26.64
C LYS A 102 -2.19 13.10 -27.77
N CYS A 103 -3.06 12.10 -27.94
CA CYS A 103 -3.09 11.30 -29.15
C CYS A 103 -4.11 11.88 -30.13
N GLY A 104 -3.59 12.47 -31.20
CA GLY A 104 -4.36 12.99 -32.33
C GLY A 104 -5.39 11.97 -32.82
N PHE A 105 -6.63 12.41 -32.76
CA PHE A 105 -7.79 11.73 -33.26
C PHE A 105 -7.79 11.76 -34.78
N TYR A 106 -7.17 10.77 -35.44
CA TYR A 106 -7.53 10.43 -36.82
C TYR A 106 -8.93 9.79 -36.79
N ARG A 107 -9.97 10.61 -36.66
CA ARG A 107 -11.34 10.19 -36.96
C ARG A 107 -11.44 10.08 -38.48
N GLY A 108 -11.81 8.88 -38.94
CA GLY A 108 -11.76 8.48 -40.34
C GLY A 108 -12.33 9.51 -41.32
N GLN A 109 -11.51 9.88 -42.29
CA GLN A 109 -12.01 10.07 -43.64
C GLN A 109 -12.19 8.67 -44.24
N PHE A 110 -13.45 8.33 -44.46
CA PHE A 110 -13.91 7.30 -45.38
C PHE A 110 -13.04 7.34 -46.65
N ILE A 111 -12.25 6.30 -46.89
CA ILE A 111 -11.63 6.09 -48.21
C ILE A 111 -12.74 5.51 -49.08
N THR A 112 -13.67 6.34 -49.55
CA THR A 112 -14.57 5.94 -50.62
C THR A 112 -13.73 5.76 -51.88
N SER A 113 -13.86 4.59 -52.49
CA SER A 113 -13.32 4.23 -53.80
C SER A 113 -13.44 5.38 -54.81
N THR A 114 -12.30 5.95 -55.21
CA THR A 114 -12.22 6.74 -56.44
C THR A 114 -11.09 6.14 -57.27
N THR A 115 -11.53 5.38 -58.27
CA THR A 115 -10.85 5.04 -59.51
C THR A 115 -9.67 5.96 -59.86
N ILE A 116 -8.48 5.38 -59.98
CA ILE A 116 -7.50 5.81 -60.98
C ILE A 116 -7.17 4.58 -61.81
N SER A 117 -7.95 4.42 -62.88
CA SER A 117 -7.52 3.76 -64.10
C SER A 117 -6.29 4.52 -64.62
N GLY A 118 -5.20 3.80 -64.88
CA GLY A 118 -3.98 4.42 -65.39
C GLY A 118 -2.71 3.57 -65.22
N TYR A 119 -2.76 2.29 -65.56
CA TYR A 119 -1.56 1.52 -65.93
C TYR A 119 -1.72 1.12 -67.40
N SER A 120 -1.21 1.95 -68.31
CA SER A 120 -0.87 1.54 -69.67
C SER A 120 0.56 1.02 -69.63
N GLY A 121 0.71 -0.31 -69.70
CA GLY A 121 1.94 -0.90 -70.17
C GLY A 121 1.90 -0.92 -71.70
N GLU A 122 2.94 -0.38 -72.31
CA GLU A 122 3.61 -0.81 -73.55
C GLU A 122 4.86 0.05 -73.75
#